data_AF-A0AA45LAF9-F1
#
_entry.id   AF-A0AA45LAF9-F1
#
_cell.length_a   1.000
_cell.length_b   1.000
_cell.length_c   1.000
_cell.angle_alpha   90.00
_cell.angle_beta   90.00
_cell.angle_gamma   90.00
#
_symmetry.space_group_name_H-M   'P 1'
#
loop_
_entity.id
_entity.type
_entity.pdbx_description
1 polymer ?
#
loop_
_entity_poly.entity_id
_entity_poly.type
_entity_poly.pdbx_seq_one_letter_code
_entity_poly.pdbx_strand_id
1 'polypeptide(L)'
;MNIGTRFAVLLYQATPDSHVWLGDVISSEGARNAPGAGLRDDVAAEADDLLWEMLKGLPPQRVEVWYVRTTKEIADSLKHLSPTALFLRVRGLEGDGTTVDPQILRTH
;
A
#
# COMPACT_ATOMS: atom_id res chain seq x y z
N MET A 1 -5.90 20.93 9.38
CA MET A 1 -6.75 19.71 9.22
C MET A 1 -5.81 18.52 9.30
N ASN A 2 -5.91 17.66 10.32
CA ASN A 2 -4.99 16.53 10.51
C ASN A 2 -5.47 15.30 9.73
N ILE A 3 -4.56 14.68 8.97
CA ILE A 3 -4.71 13.33 8.44
C ILE A 3 -4.56 12.37 9.63
N GLY A 4 -5.57 11.55 9.89
CA GLY A 4 -5.59 10.70 11.08
C GLY A 4 -4.87 9.37 10.89
N THR A 5 -5.02 8.75 9.71
CA THR A 5 -4.38 7.46 9.38
C THR A 5 -3.85 7.48 7.96
N ARG A 6 -2.74 6.78 7.71
CA ARG A 6 -2.19 6.58 6.37
C ARG A 6 -2.15 5.10 5.99
N PHE A 7 -2.28 4.83 4.71
CA PHE A 7 -2.13 3.50 4.13
C PHE A 7 -1.16 3.54 2.97
N ALA A 8 -0.35 2.50 2.82
CA ALA A 8 0.43 2.24 1.62
C ALA A 8 -0.05 0.93 1.02
N VAL A 9 -0.39 0.95 -0.27
CA VAL A 9 -0.76 -0.21 -1.06
C VAL A 9 0.42 -0.51 -1.98
N LEU A 10 1.17 -1.57 -1.68
CA LEU A 10 2.33 -1.99 -2.46
C LEU A 10 1.88 -2.99 -3.52
N LEU A 11 2.12 -2.68 -4.79
CA LEU A 11 1.83 -3.54 -5.94
C LEU A 11 3.14 -3.91 -6.64
N TYR A 12 3.51 -5.18 -6.67
CA TYR A 12 4.79 -5.64 -7.22
C TYR A 12 4.70 -7.04 -7.81
N GLN A 13 5.57 -7.38 -8.76
CA GLN A 13 5.59 -8.73 -9.36
C GLN A 13 6.24 -9.74 -8.40
N ALA A 14 5.74 -10.98 -8.37
CA ALA A 14 6.28 -12.04 -7.52
C ALA A 14 7.73 -12.40 -7.91
N THR A 15 8.03 -12.39 -9.21
CA THR A 15 9.38 -12.41 -9.79
C THR A 15 9.43 -11.45 -11.00
N PRO A 16 10.61 -10.96 -11.40
CA PRO A 16 10.75 -9.97 -12.49
C PRO A 16 10.09 -10.37 -13.81
N ASP A 17 10.06 -11.67 -14.13
CA ASP A 17 9.48 -12.22 -15.36
C ASP A 17 8.10 -12.84 -15.15
N SER A 18 7.52 -12.74 -13.95
CA SER A 18 6.19 -13.30 -13.69
C SER A 18 5.07 -12.38 -14.15
N HIS A 19 4.02 -13.00 -14.68
CA HIS A 19 2.70 -12.36 -14.82
C HIS A 19 1.93 -12.30 -13.49
N VAL A 20 2.52 -12.77 -12.38
CA VAL A 20 1.88 -12.80 -11.07
C VAL A 20 2.23 -11.52 -10.34
N TRP A 21 1.23 -10.71 -10.03
CA TRP A 21 1.37 -9.56 -9.15
C TRP A 21 1.02 -9.96 -7.71
N LEU A 22 1.57 -9.22 -6.76
CA LEU A 22 1.31 -9.31 -5.34
C LEU A 22 0.92 -7.93 -4.83
N GLY A 23 0.01 -7.92 -3.86
CA GLY A 23 -0.48 -6.71 -3.21
C GLY A 23 -0.18 -6.79 -1.72
N ASP A 24 0.20 -5.69 -1.08
CA ASP A 24 0.26 -5.61 0.38
C ASP A 24 -0.32 -4.27 0.83
N VAL A 25 -1.17 -4.27 1.86
CA VAL A 25 -1.71 -3.04 2.45
C VAL A 25 -1.09 -2.84 3.82
N ILE A 26 -0.44 -1.68 4.03
CA ILE A 26 0.27 -1.34 5.27
C ILE A 26 -0.33 -0.08 5.87
N SER A 27 -0.67 -0.11 7.15
CA SER A 27 -1.23 1.03 7.88
C SER A 27 -0.18 1.77 8.73
N SER A 28 -0.32 3.09 8.88
CA SER A 28 0.48 3.89 9.81
C SER A 28 0.34 3.46 11.27
N GLU A 29 -0.79 2.83 11.61
CA GLU A 29 -1.12 2.38 12.97
C GLU A 29 -0.54 0.98 13.29
N GLY A 30 0.26 0.39 12.39
CA GLY A 30 1.10 -0.80 12.63
C GLY A 30 0.39 -2.15 12.79
N ALA A 31 -0.87 -2.17 13.26
CA ALA A 31 -1.61 -3.40 13.57
C ALA A 31 -2.40 -3.99 12.39
N ARG A 32 -2.41 -3.33 11.23
CA ARG A 32 -3.26 -3.69 10.09
C ARG A 32 -2.40 -3.82 8.83
N ASN A 33 -1.63 -4.90 8.77
CA ASN A 33 -0.91 -5.29 7.56
C ASN A 33 -1.58 -6.54 7.01
N ALA A 34 -2.07 -6.47 5.77
CA ALA A 34 -2.72 -7.59 5.11
C ALA A 34 -1.98 -7.93 3.82
N PRO A 35 -1.45 -9.16 3.67
CA PRO A 35 -0.95 -9.62 2.38
C PRO A 35 -2.14 -9.89 1.45
N GLY A 36 -2.09 -9.33 0.24
CA GLY A 36 -2.92 -9.70 -0.88
C GLY A 36 -2.43 -11.01 -1.49
N ALA A 37 -3.37 -11.87 -1.89
CA ALA A 37 -3.02 -13.15 -2.51
C ALA A 37 -2.59 -12.90 -3.97
N GLY A 38 -1.66 -13.72 -4.48
CA GLY A 38 -1.17 -13.59 -5.85
C GLY A 38 -2.10 -14.26 -6.84
N LEU A 39 -2.84 -13.48 -7.64
CA LEU A 39 -3.57 -13.96 -8.81
C LEU A 39 -3.34 -13.03 -10.02
N ARG A 40 -3.30 -13.63 -11.22
CA ARG A 40 -2.65 -13.06 -12.43
C ARG A 40 -3.24 -11.75 -12.97
N ASP A 41 -4.45 -11.33 -12.59
CA ASP A 41 -5.08 -10.12 -13.16
C ASP A 41 -5.81 -9.20 -12.14
N ASP A 42 -6.15 -9.68 -10.93
CA ASP A 42 -7.05 -8.96 -10.00
C ASP A 42 -6.37 -8.44 -8.72
N VAL A 43 -5.05 -8.48 -8.61
CA VAL A 43 -4.32 -8.12 -7.38
C VAL A 43 -4.56 -6.68 -6.93
N ALA A 44 -4.76 -5.75 -7.87
CA ALA A 44 -5.13 -4.38 -7.52
C ALA A 44 -6.52 -4.34 -6.87
N ALA A 45 -7.48 -5.12 -7.38
CA ALA A 45 -8.82 -5.22 -6.82
C ALA A 45 -8.80 -5.91 -5.45
N GLU A 46 -8.01 -6.96 -5.26
CA GLU A 46 -7.87 -7.60 -3.94
C GLU A 46 -7.22 -6.67 -2.90
N ALA A 47 -6.18 -5.94 -3.29
CA ALA A 47 -5.55 -4.96 -2.42
C ALA A 47 -6.50 -3.80 -2.08
N ASP A 48 -7.34 -3.39 -3.04
CA ASP A 48 -8.42 -2.42 -2.82
C ASP A 48 -9.48 -2.98 -1.86
N ASP A 49 -9.92 -4.23 -2.02
CA ASP A 49 -10.88 -4.86 -1.11
C ASP A 49 -10.34 -4.94 0.31
N LEU A 50 -9.07 -5.33 0.48
CA LEU A 50 -8.38 -5.33 1.78
C LEU A 50 -8.30 -3.93 2.37
N LEU A 51 -7.94 -2.94 1.56
CA LEU A 51 -7.94 -1.54 1.97
C LEU A 51 -9.35 -1.13 2.42
N TRP A 52 -10.40 -1.43 1.65
CA TRP A 52 -11.77 -1.11 2.00
C TRP A 52 -12.23 -1.74 3.31
N GLU A 53 -11.92 -3.01 3.55
CA GLU A 53 -12.20 -3.67 4.83
C GLU A 53 -11.49 -2.97 6.00
N MET A 54 -10.22 -2.58 5.81
CA MET A 54 -9.47 -1.82 6.81
C MET A 54 -10.04 -0.41 7.05
N LEU A 55 -10.56 0.23 6.01
CA LEU A 55 -11.20 1.55 6.07
C LEU A 55 -12.56 1.51 6.78
N LYS A 56 -13.37 0.46 6.56
CA LYS A 56 -14.68 0.27 7.24
C LYS A 56 -14.53 0.22 8.77
N GLY A 57 -13.42 -0.31 9.26
CA GLY A 57 -13.12 -0.39 10.69
C GLY A 57 -12.57 0.90 11.31
N LEU A 58 -12.63 2.05 10.62
CA LEU A 58 -12.18 3.34 11.13
C LEU A 58 -13.34 4.28 11.43
N PRO A 59 -13.22 5.15 12.45
CA PRO A 59 -14.16 6.25 12.64
C PRO A 59 -14.11 7.22 11.44
N PRO A 60 -15.15 8.05 11.23
CA PRO A 60 -15.17 9.05 10.16
C PRO A 60 -13.98 10.02 10.25
N GLN A 61 -13.09 9.97 9.27
CA GLN A 61 -11.87 10.77 9.20
C GLN A 61 -11.33 10.88 7.77
N ARG A 62 -10.31 11.71 7.59
CA ARG A 62 -9.53 11.75 6.33
C ARG A 62 -8.35 10.79 6.45
N VAL A 63 -8.21 9.94 5.45
CA VAL A 63 -7.10 8.99 5.33
C VAL A 63 -6.29 9.30 4.07
N GLU A 64 -4.99 9.10 4.14
CA GLU A 64 -4.08 9.26 3.01
C GLU A 64 -3.67 7.86 2.54
N VAL A 65 -3.90 7.54 1.27
CA VAL A 65 -3.60 6.22 0.68
C VAL A 65 -2.55 6.42 -0.39
N TRP A 66 -1.47 5.64 -0.35
CA TRP A 66 -0.37 5.71 -1.30
C TRP A 66 -0.31 4.42 -2.09
N TYR A 67 -0.68 4.46 -3.36
CA TYR A 67 -0.50 3.32 -4.27
C TYR A 67 0.94 3.34 -4.80
N VAL A 68 1.71 2.31 -4.48
CA VAL A 68 3.11 2.19 -4.84
C VAL A 68 3.28 0.99 -5.74
N ARG A 69 3.48 1.23 -7.04
CA ARG A 69 3.85 0.18 -7.98
C ARG A 69 5.35 0.12 -8.08
N THR A 70 5.94 -1.04 -7.77
CA THR A 70 7.39 -1.15 -7.57
C THR A 70 7.88 -2.57 -7.82
N THR A 71 9.20 -2.79 -7.74
CA THR A 71 9.78 -4.16 -7.74
C THR A 71 9.59 -4.85 -6.39
N LYS A 72 9.72 -6.18 -6.39
CA LYS A 72 9.64 -6.99 -5.17
C LYS A 72 10.70 -6.61 -4.15
N GLU A 73 11.93 -6.35 -4.58
CA GLU A 73 13.04 -5.97 -3.70
C GLU A 73 12.72 -4.68 -2.94
N ILE A 74 12.16 -3.69 -3.63
CA ILE A 74 11.76 -2.43 -3.01
C ILE A 74 10.55 -2.64 -2.10
N ALA A 75 9.54 -3.39 -2.53
CA ALA A 75 8.37 -3.68 -1.69
C ALA A 75 8.76 -4.40 -0.40
N ASP A 76 9.62 -5.43 -0.50
CA ASP A 76 10.11 -6.16 0.67
C ASP A 76 10.96 -5.24 1.56
N SER A 77 11.81 -4.38 1.00
CA SER A 77 12.54 -3.36 1.77
C SER A 77 11.61 -2.44 2.57
N LEU A 78 10.53 -1.96 1.95
CA LEU A 78 9.55 -1.09 2.60
C LEU A 78 8.82 -1.79 3.76
N LYS A 79 8.44 -3.07 3.62
CA LYS A 79 7.73 -3.83 4.65
C LYS A 79 8.51 -4.03 5.95
N HIS A 80 9.84 -4.03 5.87
CA HIS A 80 10.70 -4.18 7.04
C HIS A 80 10.91 -2.86 7.81
N LEU A 81 10.46 -1.73 7.24
CA LEU A 81 10.55 -0.44 7.90
C LEU A 81 9.45 -0.28 8.96
N SER A 82 9.74 0.53 9.99
CA SER A 82 8.66 1.05 10.83
C SER A 82 7.68 1.86 9.99
N PRO A 83 6.39 1.96 10.37
CA PRO A 83 5.41 2.70 9.58
C PRO A 83 5.85 4.16 9.31
N THR A 84 6.45 4.83 10.29
CA THR A 84 6.99 6.19 10.11
C THR A 84 8.08 6.24 9.03
N ALA A 85 9.05 5.32 9.07
CA ALA A 85 10.13 5.26 8.09
C ALA A 85 9.61 4.88 6.70
N LEU A 86 8.62 3.99 6.62
CA LEU A 86 7.96 3.62 5.37
C LEU A 86 7.35 4.84 4.68
N PHE A 87 6.49 5.60 5.36
CA PHE A 87 5.81 6.75 4.73
C PHE A 87 6.76 7.88 4.38
N LEU A 88 7.86 8.06 5.13
CA LEU A 88 8.93 8.98 4.73
C LEU A 88 9.63 8.51 3.44
N ARG A 89 9.89 7.20 3.33
CA ARG A 89 10.57 6.63 2.16
C ARG A 89 9.70 6.65 0.91
N VAL A 90 8.43 6.28 1.02
CA VAL A 90 7.48 6.26 -0.11
C VAL A 90 7.36 7.63 -0.78
N ARG A 91 7.33 8.72 0.00
CA ARG A 91 7.24 10.09 -0.55
C ARG A 91 8.41 10.46 -1.47
N GLY A 92 9.58 9.83 -1.31
CA GLY A 92 10.78 10.09 -2.12
C GLY A 92 11.17 8.93 -3.03
N LEU A 93 10.25 8.02 -3.33
CA LEU A 93 10.54 6.77 -4.06
C LEU A 93 10.21 6.83 -5.56
N GLU A 94 9.50 7.87 -6.02
CA GLU A 94 9.10 8.00 -7.42
C GLU A 94 10.31 8.11 -8.36
N GLY A 95 10.38 7.24 -9.37
CA GLY A 95 11.52 7.12 -10.29
C GLY A 95 11.94 5.67 -10.55
N ASP A 96 12.77 5.43 -11.57
CA ASP A 96 13.40 4.14 -11.90
C ASP A 96 12.47 2.91 -11.80
N GLY A 97 11.31 2.97 -12.46
CA GLY A 97 10.36 1.85 -12.49
C GLY A 97 9.44 1.76 -11.26
N THR A 98 9.51 2.73 -10.35
CA THR A 98 8.58 2.89 -9.23
C THR A 98 7.64 4.07 -9.47
N THR A 99 6.33 3.83 -9.36
CA THR A 99 5.30 4.88 -9.41
C THR A 99 4.63 5.00 -8.06
N VAL A 100 4.39 6.23 -7.62
CA VAL A 100 3.75 6.53 -6.34
C VAL A 100 2.55 7.45 -6.60
N ASP A 101 1.36 7.01 -6.24
CA ASP A 101 0.11 7.79 -6.40
C ASP A 101 -0.56 8.03 -5.04
N PRO A 102 -0.39 9.23 -4.45
CA PRO A 102 -1.02 9.60 -3.19
C PRO A 102 -2.46 10.10 -3.41
N GLN A 103 -3.41 9.50 -2.70
CA GLN A 103 -4.82 9.84 -2.71
C GLN A 103 -5.30 10.19 -1.30
N ILE A 104 -6.33 11.05 -1.21
CA ILE A 104 -6.98 11.35 0.07
C ILE A 104 -8.42 10.88 0.01
N LEU A 105 -8.76 9.91 0.86
CA LEU A 105 -10.11 9.39 1.00
C LEU A 105 -10.76 9.92 2.29
N ARG A 106 -12.08 9.85 2.32
CA ARG A 106 -12.89 10.12 3.51
C ARG A 106 -13.59 8.83 3.93
N THR A 107 -13.39 8.41 5.17
CA THR A 107 -14.15 7.30 5.74
C THR A 107 -15.53 7.79 6.19
N HIS A 108 -16.53 6.91 6.10
CA HIS A 108 -17.95 7.21 6.32
C HIS A 108 -18.46 6.59 7.61
#